data_AF-K1YDD5-F1
#
_entry.id   AF-K1YDD5-F1
#
_cell.length_a   1.000
_cell.length_b   1.000
_cell.length_c   1.000
_cell.angle_alpha   90.00
_cell.angle_beta   90.00
_cell.angle_gamma   90.00
#
_symmetry.space_group_name_H-M   'P 1'
#
loop_
_entity.id
_entity.type
_entity.pdbx_description
1 polymer ?
#
loop_
_entity_poly.entity_id
_entity_poly.type
_entity_poly.pdbx_seq_one_letter_code
_entity_poly.pdbx_strand_id
1 'polypeptide(L)'
;MHPRVDAATEASLKLYRAKFFRRYCFSSCSSCPFVKYSHNLALTNVGMLKVLGSAIAKRDSDTNIHNYRVTLYSVRLGELLGISRAAIRGLIKGAFLHDVGKIAISDRILLKPGKLTDEEFAIMKTHVDHGEDIISGYAWLADAADGLLSP
;
A
#
# COMPACT_ATOMS: atom_id res chain seq x y z
N MET A 1 -23.46 11.09 -20.63
CA MET A 1 -23.19 12.35 -21.37
C MET A 1 -22.23 13.19 -20.52
N HIS A 2 -20.92 13.04 -20.72
CA HIS A 2 -19.90 13.78 -19.95
C HIS A 2 -19.62 15.13 -20.61
N PRO A 3 -19.58 16.24 -19.86
CA PRO A 3 -19.25 17.54 -20.42
C PRO A 3 -17.75 17.57 -20.77
N ARG A 4 -17.43 17.88 -22.04
CA ARG A 4 -16.06 18.12 -22.49
C ARG A 4 -15.61 19.47 -21.96
N VAL A 5 -14.55 19.47 -21.17
CA VAL A 5 -13.83 20.69 -20.77
C VAL A 5 -13.17 21.28 -22.01
N ASP A 6 -13.30 22.60 -22.22
CA ASP A 6 -12.86 23.24 -23.46
C ASP A 6 -11.32 23.47 -23.48
N ALA A 7 -10.75 23.56 -24.69
CA ALA A 7 -9.31 23.69 -24.87
C ALA A 7 -8.73 24.99 -24.24
N ALA A 8 -9.58 25.99 -24.01
CA ALA A 8 -9.21 27.27 -23.39
C ALA A 8 -9.00 27.16 -21.87
N THR A 9 -9.80 26.34 -21.17
CA THR A 9 -9.56 26.04 -19.74
C THR A 9 -8.33 25.16 -19.53
N GLU A 10 -8.04 24.22 -20.43
CA GLU A 10 -6.86 23.36 -20.32
C GLU A 10 -5.54 24.13 -20.55
N ALA A 11 -5.54 25.08 -21.48
CA ALA A 11 -4.39 25.96 -21.75
C ALA A 11 -4.11 26.90 -20.55
N SER A 12 -5.16 27.41 -19.90
CA SER A 12 -5.06 28.27 -18.72
C SER A 12 -4.51 27.52 -17.50
N LEU A 13 -4.92 26.26 -17.31
CA LEU A 13 -4.39 25.39 -16.25
C LEU A 13 -2.93 24.96 -16.48
N LYS A 14 -2.53 24.72 -17.75
CA LYS A 14 -1.13 24.44 -18.12
C LYS A 14 -0.23 25.66 -17.90
N LEU A 15 -0.69 26.86 -18.25
CA LEU A 15 0.03 28.12 -17.98
C LEU A 15 0.10 28.45 -16.48
N TYR A 16 -0.96 28.18 -15.72
CA TYR A 16 -0.95 28.34 -14.27
C TYR A 16 0.02 27.36 -13.59
N ARG A 17 0.01 26.07 -13.98
CA ARG A 17 0.98 25.06 -13.52
C ARG A 17 2.42 25.43 -13.87
N ALA A 18 2.67 25.90 -15.10
CA ALA A 18 4.02 26.29 -15.54
C ALA A 18 4.54 27.55 -14.84
N LYS A 19 3.69 28.56 -14.59
CA LYS A 19 4.07 29.79 -13.86
C LYS A 19 4.22 29.56 -12.36
N PHE A 20 3.44 28.66 -11.75
CA PHE A 20 3.57 28.29 -10.34
C PHE A 20 4.85 27.48 -10.09
N PHE A 21 5.18 26.53 -10.97
CA PHE A 21 6.38 25.69 -10.83
C PHE A 21 7.68 26.49 -10.95
N ARG A 22 7.70 27.52 -11.82
CA ARG A 22 8.90 28.34 -12.06
C ARG A 22 9.20 29.37 -10.96
N ARG A 23 8.23 29.67 -10.08
CA ARG A 23 8.40 30.63 -8.97
C ARG A 23 8.74 29.98 -7.62
N TYR A 24 8.53 28.68 -7.47
CA TYR A 24 8.76 27.96 -6.21
C TYR A 24 9.87 26.89 -6.24
N CYS A 25 10.53 26.67 -7.37
CA CYS A 25 11.61 25.69 -7.46
C CYS A 25 12.83 26.26 -8.20
N PHE A 26 13.66 27.02 -7.49
CA PHE A 26 15.07 27.14 -7.85
C PHE A 26 15.93 27.01 -6.59
N SER A 27 16.93 26.13 -6.69
CA SER A 27 18.02 25.84 -5.74
C SER A 27 17.64 25.34 -4.34
N SER A 28 17.88 24.04 -4.12
CA SER A 28 18.27 23.43 -2.83
C SER A 28 17.46 23.84 -1.60
N CYS A 29 16.26 23.26 -1.42
CA CYS A 29 15.48 23.50 -0.21
C CYS A 29 14.96 22.21 0.44
N SER A 30 15.85 21.54 1.17
CA SER A 30 15.48 20.54 2.19
C SER A 30 14.61 21.14 3.33
N SER A 31 14.44 22.47 3.32
CA SER A 31 13.72 23.27 4.31
C SER A 31 12.31 23.68 3.87
N CYS A 32 11.88 23.37 2.65
CA CYS A 32 10.59 23.84 2.12
C CYS A 32 9.42 23.18 2.90
N PRO A 33 8.53 23.96 3.55
CA PRO A 33 7.40 23.42 4.32
C PRO A 33 6.51 22.49 3.51
N PHE A 34 6.33 22.76 2.21
CA PHE A 34 5.51 21.95 1.32
C PHE A 34 6.12 20.56 1.05
N VAL A 35 7.42 20.51 0.74
CA VAL A 35 8.15 19.24 0.52
C VAL A 35 8.17 18.42 1.82
N LYS A 36 8.39 19.08 2.96
CA LYS A 36 8.31 18.44 4.28
C LYS A 36 6.92 17.87 4.56
N TYR A 37 5.86 18.61 4.27
CA TYR A 37 4.48 18.14 4.48
C TYR A 37 4.16 16.92 3.62
N SER A 38 4.53 16.94 2.34
CA SER A 38 4.35 15.80 1.44
C SER A 38 5.14 14.56 1.91
N HIS A 39 6.36 14.74 2.38
CA HIS A 39 7.18 13.65 2.90
C HIS A 39 6.60 13.07 4.20
N ASN A 40 6.17 13.93 5.11
CA ASN A 40 5.54 13.52 6.36
C ASN A 40 4.25 12.76 6.10
N LEU A 41 3.40 13.20 5.17
CA LEU A 41 2.19 12.48 4.81
C LEU A 41 2.50 11.08 4.27
N ALA A 42 3.52 10.95 3.41
CA ALA A 42 3.94 9.64 2.90
C ALA A 42 4.47 8.73 4.04
N LEU A 43 5.27 9.27 4.95
CA LEU A 43 5.74 8.54 6.13
C LEU A 43 4.59 8.11 7.05
N THR A 44 3.63 9.00 7.30
CA THR A 44 2.45 8.71 8.12
C THR A 44 1.62 7.59 7.48
N ASN A 45 1.41 7.62 6.16
CA ASN A 45 0.68 6.55 5.47
C ASN A 45 1.36 5.19 5.67
N VAL A 46 2.68 5.10 5.46
CA VAL A 46 3.44 3.87 5.70
C VAL A 46 3.39 3.44 7.17
N GLY A 47 3.47 4.40 8.10
CA GLY A 47 3.31 4.16 9.53
C GLY A 47 1.95 3.56 9.87
N MET A 48 0.87 4.05 9.24
CA MET A 48 -0.48 3.51 9.40
C MET A 48 -0.59 2.07 8.87
N LEU A 49 0.01 1.77 7.70
CA LEU A 49 0.03 0.40 7.18
C LEU A 49 0.69 -0.57 8.16
N LYS A 50 1.83 -0.16 8.73
CA LYS A 50 2.55 -0.94 9.73
C LYS A 50 1.67 -1.22 10.95
N VAL A 51 0.99 -0.20 11.48
CA VAL A 51 0.12 -0.35 12.67
C VAL A 51 -1.04 -1.29 12.37
N LEU A 52 -1.67 -1.15 11.21
CA LEU A 52 -2.76 -2.03 10.78
C LEU A 52 -2.30 -3.48 10.62
N GLY A 53 -1.22 -3.71 9.88
CA GLY A 53 -0.63 -5.04 9.72
C GLY A 53 -0.22 -5.65 11.06
N SER A 54 0.30 -4.85 11.99
CA SER A 54 0.64 -5.31 13.34
C SER A 54 -0.59 -5.71 14.16
N ALA A 55 -1.71 -5.00 14.01
CA ALA A 55 -2.96 -5.33 14.70
C ALA A 55 -3.50 -6.68 14.23
N ILE A 56 -3.47 -6.94 12.91
CA ILE A 56 -3.91 -8.21 12.33
C ILE A 56 -2.98 -9.35 12.74
N ALA A 57 -1.66 -9.17 12.63
CA ALA A 57 -0.68 -10.17 13.07
C ALA A 57 -0.89 -10.54 14.55
N LYS A 58 -1.11 -9.54 15.42
CA LYS A 58 -1.34 -9.77 16.85
C LYS A 58 -2.61 -10.60 17.13
N ARG A 59 -3.64 -10.46 16.30
CA ARG A 59 -4.85 -11.28 16.38
C ARG A 59 -4.58 -12.70 15.92
N ASP A 60 -3.84 -12.89 14.82
CA ASP A 60 -3.48 -14.21 14.26
C ASP A 60 -2.38 -14.95 15.05
N SER A 61 -2.16 -14.58 16.32
CA SER A 61 -1.07 -15.10 17.18
C SER A 61 0.35 -14.89 16.64
N ASP A 62 0.51 -14.11 15.58
CA ASP A 62 1.79 -13.76 14.97
C ASP A 62 2.38 -12.47 15.57
N THR A 63 3.68 -12.28 15.37
CA THR A 63 4.37 -11.06 15.81
C THR A 63 4.63 -10.13 14.65
N ASN A 64 4.65 -8.82 14.92
CA ASN A 64 4.98 -7.80 13.91
C ASN A 64 6.36 -8.01 13.24
N ILE A 65 7.25 -8.80 13.85
CA ILE A 65 8.56 -9.19 13.31
C ILE A 65 8.39 -9.93 11.98
N HIS A 66 7.31 -10.71 11.81
CA HIS A 66 7.01 -11.41 10.56
C HIS A 66 6.88 -10.43 9.39
N ASN A 67 5.96 -9.47 9.49
CA ASN A 67 5.68 -8.50 8.43
C ASN A 67 6.94 -7.70 8.06
N TYR A 68 7.78 -7.38 9.05
CA TYR A 68 9.06 -6.72 8.84
C TYR A 68 10.04 -7.56 8.04
N ARG A 69 10.20 -8.85 8.38
CA ARG A 69 11.08 -9.75 7.64
C ARG A 69 10.62 -9.93 6.20
N VAL A 70 9.32 -10.16 5.99
CA VAL A 70 8.72 -10.28 4.66
C VAL A 70 8.99 -9.03 3.84
N THR A 71 8.74 -7.84 4.40
CA THR A 71 9.02 -6.56 3.72
C THR A 71 10.49 -6.44 3.31
N LEU A 72 11.42 -6.76 4.23
CA LEU A 72 12.85 -6.69 3.95
C LEU A 72 13.26 -7.66 2.83
N TYR A 73 12.77 -8.90 2.86
CA TYR A 73 13.06 -9.88 1.83
C TYR A 73 12.47 -9.50 0.47
N SER A 74 11.21 -9.06 0.43
CA SER A 74 10.56 -8.63 -0.82
C SER A 74 11.26 -7.43 -1.44
N VAL A 75 11.65 -6.43 -0.65
CA VAL A 75 12.42 -5.27 -1.13
C VAL A 75 13.78 -5.73 -1.66
N ARG A 76 14.51 -6.56 -0.90
CA ARG A 76 15.84 -6.99 -1.31
C ARG A 76 15.80 -7.84 -2.58
N LEU A 77 14.81 -8.69 -2.73
CA LEU A 77 14.58 -9.46 -3.95
C LEU A 77 14.25 -8.54 -5.12
N GLY A 78 13.35 -7.58 -4.94
CA GLY A 78 13.01 -6.60 -5.95
C GLY A 78 14.22 -5.78 -6.43
N GLU A 79 15.08 -5.36 -5.50
CA GLU A 79 16.35 -4.68 -5.82
C GLU A 79 17.28 -5.56 -6.67
N LEU A 80 17.43 -6.85 -6.32
CA LEU A 80 18.26 -7.79 -7.07
C LEU A 80 17.71 -8.06 -8.48
N LEU A 81 16.39 -8.05 -8.64
CA LEU A 81 15.72 -8.20 -9.93
C LEU A 81 15.71 -6.89 -10.75
N GLY A 82 16.20 -5.78 -10.21
CA GLY A 82 16.29 -4.50 -10.91
C GLY A 82 14.93 -3.86 -11.19
N ILE A 83 13.88 -4.19 -10.42
CA ILE A 83 12.55 -3.59 -10.63
C ILE A 83 12.55 -2.11 -10.26
N SER A 84 11.61 -1.35 -10.82
CA SER A 84 11.55 0.09 -10.60
C SER A 84 11.32 0.45 -9.13
N ARG A 85 11.81 1.63 -8.71
CA ARG A 85 11.50 2.17 -7.36
C ARG A 85 9.99 2.30 -7.10
N ALA A 86 9.19 2.51 -8.15
CA ALA A 86 7.74 2.54 -8.02
C ALA A 86 7.19 1.15 -7.63
N ALA A 87 7.65 0.09 -8.30
CA ALA A 87 7.30 -1.29 -7.97
C ALA A 87 7.76 -1.69 -6.56
N ILE A 88 8.98 -1.28 -6.14
CA ILE A 88 9.46 -1.51 -4.77
C ILE A 88 8.52 -0.87 -3.72
N ARG A 89 7.98 0.33 -3.99
CA ARG A 89 7.00 0.95 -3.09
C ARG A 89 5.70 0.16 -3.01
N GLY A 90 5.24 -0.40 -4.13
CA GLY A 90 4.12 -1.34 -4.19
C GLY A 90 4.38 -2.56 -3.31
N LEU A 91 5.55 -3.20 -3.45
CA LEU A 91 5.96 -4.34 -2.63
C LEU A 91 5.96 -4.04 -1.13
N ILE A 92 6.44 -2.85 -0.72
CA ILE A 92 6.41 -2.45 0.69
C ILE A 92 4.97 -2.37 1.22
N LYS A 93 4.07 -1.75 0.45
CA LYS A 93 2.65 -1.64 0.81
C LYS A 93 2.00 -3.02 0.89
N GLY A 94 2.21 -3.85 -0.14
CA GLY A 94 1.70 -5.21 -0.20
C GLY A 94 2.21 -6.07 0.95
N ALA A 95 3.51 -6.02 1.26
CA ALA A 95 4.09 -6.79 2.36
C ALA A 95 3.49 -6.43 3.74
N PHE A 96 3.17 -5.16 4.01
CA PHE A 96 2.50 -4.79 5.26
C PHE A 96 1.03 -5.18 5.32
N LEU A 97 0.37 -5.32 4.16
CA LEU A 97 -1.06 -5.54 4.04
C LEU A 97 -1.46 -6.94 3.56
N HIS A 98 -0.50 -7.82 3.25
CA HIS A 98 -0.77 -9.12 2.61
C HIS A 98 -1.80 -9.95 3.38
N ASP A 99 -1.76 -9.86 4.70
CA ASP A 99 -2.66 -10.58 5.60
C ASP A 99 -3.85 -9.74 6.10
N VAL A 100 -4.04 -8.50 5.62
CA VAL A 100 -5.06 -7.60 6.18
C VAL A 100 -6.48 -8.17 6.11
N GLY A 101 -6.78 -8.95 5.06
CA GLY A 101 -8.08 -9.60 4.90
C GLY A 101 -8.37 -10.72 5.89
N LYS A 102 -7.38 -11.18 6.68
CA LYS A 102 -7.62 -12.10 7.81
C LYS A 102 -8.61 -11.52 8.82
N ILE A 103 -8.84 -10.19 8.82
CA ILE A 103 -9.89 -9.54 9.62
C ILE A 103 -11.29 -10.10 9.35
N ALA A 104 -11.56 -10.56 8.13
CA ALA A 104 -12.84 -11.12 7.72
C ALA A 104 -12.97 -12.62 8.04
N ILE A 105 -11.87 -13.29 8.41
CA ILE A 105 -11.87 -14.71 8.77
C ILE A 105 -12.33 -14.88 10.21
N SER A 106 -13.31 -15.76 10.44
CA SER A 106 -13.83 -16.09 11.77
C SER A 106 -12.73 -16.64 12.69
N ASP A 107 -12.75 -16.24 13.97
CA ASP A 107 -11.82 -16.72 15.01
C ASP A 107 -11.78 -18.26 15.11
N ARG A 108 -12.91 -18.93 14.91
CA ARG A 108 -12.99 -20.41 14.91
C ARG A 108 -12.07 -21.06 13.88
N ILE A 109 -11.81 -20.39 12.76
CA ILE A 109 -10.93 -20.87 11.68
C ILE A 109 -9.53 -20.28 11.87
N LEU A 110 -9.44 -18.98 12.14
CA LEU A 110 -8.16 -18.28 12.30
C LEU A 110 -7.32 -18.83 13.46
N LEU A 111 -7.95 -19.06 14.61
CA LEU A 111 -7.28 -19.47 15.84
C LEU A 111 -7.44 -20.97 16.13
N LYS A 112 -7.80 -21.77 15.12
CA LYS A 112 -8.04 -23.20 15.31
C LYS A 112 -6.75 -23.89 15.76
N PRO A 113 -6.74 -24.59 16.91
CA PRO A 113 -5.60 -25.40 17.30
C PRO A 113 -5.53 -26.65 16.42
N GLY A 114 -4.51 -26.76 15.57
CA GLY A 114 -4.28 -27.92 14.70
C GLY A 114 -4.50 -27.62 13.21
N LYS A 115 -4.62 -28.67 12.40
CA LYS A 115 -4.80 -28.52 10.95
C LYS A 115 -6.23 -28.10 10.63
N LEU A 116 -6.36 -27.21 9.64
CA LEU A 116 -7.65 -26.89 9.01
C LEU A 116 -8.12 -28.08 8.18
N THR A 117 -9.44 -28.26 8.08
CA THR A 117 -10.03 -29.13 7.05
C THR A 117 -9.93 -28.46 5.68
N ASP A 118 -10.21 -29.20 4.61
CA ASP A 118 -10.15 -28.65 3.25
C ASP A 118 -11.16 -27.49 3.07
N GLU A 119 -12.33 -27.57 3.69
CA GLU A 119 -13.36 -26.51 3.68
C GLU A 119 -12.93 -25.29 4.48
N GLU A 120 -12.35 -25.49 5.67
CA GLU A 120 -11.84 -24.40 6.50
C GLU A 120 -10.64 -23.72 5.83
N PHE A 121 -9.80 -24.48 5.14
CA PHE A 121 -8.68 -23.95 4.37
C PHE A 121 -9.17 -23.17 3.14
N ALA A 122 -10.22 -23.63 2.47
CA ALA A 122 -10.87 -22.88 1.39
C ALA A 122 -11.39 -21.52 1.89
N ILE A 123 -12.01 -21.49 3.09
CA ILE A 123 -12.42 -20.23 3.73
C ILE A 123 -11.20 -19.39 4.11
N MET A 124 -10.13 -19.99 4.67
CA MET A 124 -8.92 -19.26 5.00
C MET A 124 -8.34 -18.53 3.78
N LYS A 125 -8.34 -19.13 2.60
CA LYS A 125 -7.83 -18.51 1.36
C LYS A 125 -8.59 -17.24 0.94
N THR A 126 -9.85 -17.06 1.35
CA THR A 126 -10.62 -15.85 1.00
C THR A 126 -10.07 -14.59 1.65
N HIS A 127 -9.12 -14.70 2.61
CA HIS A 127 -8.43 -13.54 3.16
C HIS A 127 -7.72 -12.70 2.09
N VAL A 128 -7.32 -13.29 0.95
CA VAL A 128 -6.74 -12.55 -0.16
C VAL A 128 -7.78 -11.64 -0.80
N ASP A 129 -8.95 -12.19 -1.16
CA ASP A 129 -10.06 -11.44 -1.77
C ASP A 129 -10.57 -10.34 -0.83
N HIS A 130 -10.71 -10.65 0.46
CA HIS A 130 -11.06 -9.66 1.47
C HIS A 130 -9.99 -8.57 1.63
N GLY A 131 -8.72 -8.94 1.52
CA GLY A 131 -7.60 -8.00 1.55
C GLY A 131 -7.65 -7.04 0.37
N GLU A 132 -7.89 -7.55 -0.83
CA GLU A 132 -8.07 -6.76 -2.06
C GLU A 132 -9.26 -5.80 -1.93
N ASP A 133 -10.42 -6.29 -1.49
CA ASP A 133 -11.62 -5.46 -1.29
C ASP A 133 -11.33 -4.28 -0.33
N ILE A 134 -10.66 -4.55 0.79
CA ILE A 134 -10.27 -3.54 1.79
C ILE A 134 -9.38 -2.44 1.20
N ILE A 135 -8.41 -2.79 0.35
CA ILE A 135 -7.41 -1.83 -0.15
C ILE A 135 -7.84 -1.14 -1.45
N SER A 136 -8.77 -1.73 -2.20
CA SER A 136 -9.22 -1.26 -3.52
C SER A 136 -9.81 0.16 -3.50
N GLY A 137 -10.40 0.55 -2.37
CA GLY A 137 -11.04 1.86 -2.20
C GLY A 137 -10.10 3.07 -2.12
N TYR A 138 -8.77 2.85 -2.06
CA TYR A 138 -7.81 3.95 -1.91
C TYR A 138 -6.74 3.93 -3.00
N ALA A 139 -6.80 4.91 -3.90
CA ALA A 139 -5.93 4.99 -5.08
C ALA A 139 -4.42 4.95 -4.77
N TRP A 140 -3.98 5.39 -3.60
CA TRP A 140 -2.57 5.32 -3.19
C TRP A 140 -2.10 3.89 -2.90
N LEU A 141 -3.02 2.93 -2.67
CA LEU A 141 -2.73 1.52 -2.46
C LEU A 141 -2.91 0.66 -3.72
N ALA A 142 -3.28 1.24 -4.86
CA ALA A 142 -3.51 0.48 -6.09
C ALA A 142 -2.28 -0.35 -6.53
N ASP A 143 -1.07 0.13 -6.24
CA ASP A 143 0.20 -0.56 -6.51
C ASP A 143 0.56 -1.65 -5.48
N ALA A 144 -0.22 -1.81 -4.43
CA ALA A 144 -0.04 -2.87 -3.44
C ALA A 144 -0.65 -4.21 -3.89
N ALA A 145 -1.73 -4.16 -4.68
CA ALA A 145 -2.49 -5.34 -5.14
C ALA A 145 -1.62 -6.29 -5.97
N ASP A 146 -0.74 -5.76 -6.82
CA ASP A 146 0.19 -6.55 -7.64
C ASP A 146 1.17 -7.41 -6.80
N GLY A 147 1.41 -7.03 -5.53
CA GLY A 147 2.26 -7.77 -4.59
C GLY A 147 1.49 -8.72 -3.66
N LEU A 148 0.17 -8.58 -3.54
CA LEU A 148 -0.69 -9.47 -2.75
C LEU A 148 -1.08 -10.75 -3.51
N LEU A 149 -1.03 -10.72 -4.85
CA LEU A 149 -1.58 -11.75 -5.74
C LEU A 149 -0.57 -12.81 -6.20
N SER A 150 0.50 -13.08 -5.44
CA SER A 150 1.38 -14.21 -5.76
C SER A 150 0.80 -15.51 -5.15
N PRO A 151 0.31 -16.47 -5.97
CA PRO A 151 -0.20 -17.76 -5.50
C PRO A 151 0.88 -18.67 -4.88
#